data_AF-A0AA38JAX0-F1
#
_entry.id   AF-A0AA38JAX0-F1
#
_cell.length_a   1.000
_cell.length_b   1.000
_cell.length_c   1.000
_cell.angle_alpha   90.00
_cell.angle_beta   90.00
_cell.angle_gamma   90.00
#
_symmetry.space_group_name_H-M   'P 1'
#
loop_
_entity.id
_entity.type
_entity.pdbx_description
1 polymer ?
#
loop_
_entity_poly.entity_id
_entity_poly.type
_entity_poly.pdbx_seq_one_letter_code
_entity_poly.pdbx_strand_id
1 'polypeptide(L)'
;MSSPNSRANSPSDEEEKAELLLIQKKKEEREERARREAEQRKAEEEAEAAAEARLAEIQEEAKAAEAAKKMAEEAKRNEERRKAEEASKAAEAASMKAEMERRLNMAALIRAQLEKRNKEIQVQSPVSEGSTVVAGKKRKRVTMVVVPSGDPEGGDPNPGDDDDYIESDTDDDEDPEVPPTSPPKQSRCSRCILKAFKCELVGPGSASCKGCRKAKVRCSLVPDDYPRRSKRVKVESPVASTSSQVIDDLRTNVRDLNTRINLQEEMLRYLILRVRKLEEANREDEEEEEESEEDGVKRTGDRKGKGRKE
;
A
#
# COMPACT_ATOMS: atom_id res chain seq x y z
N MET A 1 -82.75 87.98 -49.56
CA MET A 1 -83.02 86.55 -49.85
C MET A 1 -81.76 85.98 -50.47
N SER A 2 -81.13 85.00 -49.83
CA SER A 2 -79.86 84.42 -50.30
C SER A 2 -80.11 82.99 -50.73
N SER A 3 -79.87 82.69 -52.01
CA SER A 3 -80.05 81.34 -52.55
C SER A 3 -78.96 80.39 -52.03
N PRO A 4 -79.28 79.14 -51.66
CA PRO A 4 -78.29 78.16 -51.27
C PRO A 4 -77.49 77.70 -52.50
N ASN A 5 -76.16 77.67 -52.38
CA ASN A 5 -75.28 77.21 -53.44
C ASN A 5 -75.19 75.68 -53.37
N SER A 6 -76.06 74.99 -54.13
CA SER A 6 -76.09 73.52 -54.23
C SER A 6 -74.85 73.00 -54.96
N ARG A 7 -73.74 72.91 -54.24
CA ARG A 7 -72.49 72.31 -54.73
C ARG A 7 -72.71 70.81 -54.92
N ALA A 8 -72.89 70.39 -56.18
CA ALA A 8 -72.93 68.98 -56.51
C ALA A 8 -71.57 68.36 -56.18
N ASN A 9 -71.55 67.36 -55.30
CA ASN A 9 -70.37 66.52 -55.11
C ASN A 9 -70.13 65.77 -56.41
N SER A 10 -68.87 65.72 -56.87
CA SER A 10 -68.53 64.99 -58.08
C SER A 10 -68.40 63.51 -57.72
N PRO A 11 -68.81 62.55 -58.58
CA PRO A 11 -68.66 61.13 -58.27
C PRO A 11 -67.20 60.72 -57.97
N SER A 12 -66.23 61.46 -58.51
CA SER A 12 -64.79 61.33 -58.17
C SER A 12 -64.48 61.51 -56.68
N ASP A 13 -65.23 62.36 -55.96
CA ASP A 13 -64.98 62.64 -54.53
C ASP A 13 -65.43 61.46 -53.64
N GLU A 14 -66.39 60.65 -54.10
CA GLU A 14 -66.85 59.46 -53.38
C GLU A 14 -65.93 58.25 -53.63
N GLU A 15 -65.37 58.13 -54.84
CA GLU A 15 -64.38 57.10 -55.17
C GLU A 15 -63.06 57.28 -54.40
N GLU A 16 -62.51 58.51 -54.34
CA GLU A 16 -61.29 58.80 -53.56
C GLU A 16 -61.50 58.51 -52.06
N LYS A 17 -62.67 58.87 -51.52
CA LYS A 17 -63.03 58.56 -50.13
C LYS A 17 -63.13 57.05 -49.87
N ALA A 18 -63.66 56.28 -50.82
CA ALA A 18 -63.72 54.82 -50.71
C ALA A 18 -62.32 54.18 -50.75
N GLU A 19 -61.42 54.68 -51.61
CA GLU A 19 -60.03 54.21 -51.66
C GLU A 19 -59.27 54.53 -50.37
N LEU A 20 -59.41 55.74 -49.83
CA LEU A 20 -58.80 56.12 -48.54
C LEU A 20 -59.28 55.22 -47.38
N LEU A 21 -60.57 54.88 -47.33
CA LEU A 21 -61.12 53.95 -46.33
C LEU A 21 -60.56 52.52 -46.50
N LEU A 22 -60.37 52.06 -47.73
CA LEU A 22 -59.73 50.75 -48.01
C LEU A 22 -58.25 50.74 -47.59
N ILE A 23 -57.52 51.84 -47.82
CA ILE A 23 -56.12 52.00 -47.39
C ILE A 23 -56.03 52.04 -45.86
N GLN A 24 -56.91 52.77 -45.18
CA GLN A 24 -56.95 52.82 -43.72
C GLN A 24 -57.24 51.43 -43.13
N LYS A 25 -58.28 50.74 -43.62
CA LYS A 25 -58.61 49.38 -43.16
C LYS A 25 -57.46 48.39 -43.34
N LYS A 26 -56.74 48.45 -44.46
CA LYS A 26 -55.54 47.63 -44.71
C LYS A 26 -54.36 47.96 -43.78
N LYS A 27 -54.23 49.21 -43.31
CA LYS A 27 -53.23 49.59 -42.30
C LYS A 27 -53.62 49.03 -40.94
N GLU A 28 -54.87 49.21 -40.52
CA GLU A 28 -55.40 48.70 -39.24
C GLU A 28 -55.28 47.16 -39.16
N GLU A 29 -55.65 46.44 -40.21
CA GLU A 29 -55.49 44.97 -40.28
C GLU A 29 -54.02 44.52 -40.19
N ARG A 30 -53.11 45.27 -40.82
CA ARG A 30 -51.66 44.99 -40.75
C ARG A 30 -51.08 45.28 -39.36
N GLU A 31 -51.51 46.36 -38.72
CA GLU A 31 -51.10 46.69 -37.35
C GLU A 31 -51.65 45.70 -36.32
N GLU A 32 -52.92 45.28 -36.47
CA GLU A 32 -53.51 44.24 -35.62
C GLU A 32 -52.76 42.91 -35.77
N ARG A 33 -52.46 42.50 -37.01
CA ARG A 33 -51.67 41.30 -37.27
C ARG A 33 -50.27 41.40 -36.65
N ALA A 34 -49.58 42.53 -36.80
CA ALA A 34 -48.26 42.74 -36.20
C ALA A 34 -48.30 42.71 -34.65
N ARG A 35 -49.37 43.21 -34.03
CA ARG A 35 -49.58 43.10 -32.57
C ARG A 35 -49.77 41.65 -32.13
N ARG A 36 -50.61 40.88 -32.83
CA ARG A 36 -50.83 39.45 -32.54
C ARG A 36 -49.56 38.62 -32.72
N GLU A 37 -48.79 38.86 -33.79
CA GLU A 37 -47.49 38.20 -34.02
C GLU A 37 -46.45 38.58 -32.94
N ALA A 38 -46.47 39.81 -32.42
CA ALA A 38 -45.61 40.22 -31.31
C ALA A 38 -46.05 39.65 -29.94
N GLU A 39 -47.35 39.50 -29.71
CA GLU A 39 -47.92 38.87 -28.51
C GLU A 39 -47.62 37.36 -28.49
N GLN A 40 -47.77 36.68 -29.64
CA GLN A 40 -47.40 35.27 -29.78
C GLN A 40 -45.91 35.03 -29.50
N ARG A 41 -45.01 35.85 -30.06
CA ARG A 41 -43.56 35.72 -29.80
C ARG A 41 -43.20 35.90 -28.32
N LYS A 42 -43.87 36.80 -27.60
CA LYS A 42 -43.68 36.95 -26.15
C LYS A 42 -44.16 35.73 -25.38
N ALA A 43 -45.31 35.17 -25.75
CA ALA A 43 -45.83 33.96 -25.14
C ALA A 43 -44.93 32.73 -25.43
N GLU A 44 -44.31 32.67 -26.61
CA GLU A 44 -43.31 31.66 -26.97
C GLU A 44 -42.01 31.83 -26.15
N GLU A 45 -41.49 33.05 -26.04
CA GLU A 45 -40.30 33.38 -25.23
C GLU A 45 -40.51 33.10 -23.73
N GLU A 46 -41.68 33.46 -23.17
CA GLU A 46 -42.06 33.13 -21.79
C GLU A 46 -42.22 31.62 -21.57
N ALA A 47 -42.73 30.88 -22.56
CA ALA A 47 -42.87 29.42 -22.49
C ALA A 47 -41.51 28.70 -22.59
N GLU A 48 -40.60 29.19 -23.43
CA GLU A 48 -39.22 28.69 -23.56
C GLU A 48 -38.44 28.90 -22.26
N ALA A 49 -38.44 30.12 -21.71
CA ALA A 49 -37.82 30.42 -20.41
C ALA A 49 -38.40 29.58 -19.25
N ALA A 50 -39.71 29.32 -19.24
CA ALA A 50 -40.35 28.45 -18.26
C ALA A 50 -39.98 26.96 -18.44
N ALA A 51 -39.71 26.52 -19.67
CA ALA A 51 -39.23 25.16 -19.95
C ALA A 51 -37.76 24.98 -19.54
N GLU A 52 -36.89 25.95 -19.83
CA GLU A 52 -35.49 25.96 -19.40
C GLU A 52 -35.36 25.95 -17.87
N ALA A 53 -36.13 26.79 -17.17
CA ALA A 53 -36.14 26.83 -15.70
C ALA A 53 -36.52 25.46 -15.09
N ARG A 54 -37.49 24.74 -15.68
CA ARG A 54 -37.87 23.39 -15.25
C ARG A 54 -36.80 22.35 -15.56
N LEU A 55 -36.09 22.47 -16.69
CA LEU A 55 -34.96 21.59 -17.00
C LEU A 55 -33.80 21.79 -16.02
N ALA A 56 -33.54 23.03 -15.60
CA ALA A 56 -32.54 23.33 -14.58
C ALA A 56 -32.91 22.72 -13.22
N GLU A 57 -34.17 22.86 -12.77
CA GLU A 57 -34.69 22.25 -11.54
C GLU A 57 -34.53 20.71 -11.55
N ILE A 58 -34.93 20.06 -12.64
CA ILE A 58 -34.79 18.59 -12.82
C ILE A 58 -33.31 18.18 -12.80
N GLN A 59 -32.40 18.97 -13.37
CA GLN A 59 -30.96 18.68 -13.33
C GLN A 59 -30.38 18.85 -11.92
N GLU A 60 -30.84 19.82 -11.13
CA GLU A 60 -30.43 19.99 -9.74
C GLU A 60 -30.92 18.82 -8.87
N GLU A 61 -32.20 18.43 -8.99
CA GLU A 61 -32.74 17.25 -8.31
C GLU A 61 -31.98 15.97 -8.68
N ALA A 62 -31.66 15.78 -9.97
CA ALA A 62 -30.89 14.63 -10.42
C ALA A 62 -29.47 14.58 -9.82
N LYS A 63 -28.77 15.73 -9.78
CA LYS A 63 -27.44 15.85 -9.14
C LYS A 63 -27.52 15.57 -7.64
N ALA A 64 -28.53 16.09 -6.94
CA ALA A 64 -28.76 15.82 -5.52
C ALA A 64 -29.06 14.34 -5.25
N ALA A 65 -29.88 13.70 -6.08
CA ALA A 65 -30.18 12.27 -5.99
C ALA A 65 -28.95 11.39 -6.25
N GLU A 66 -28.10 11.75 -7.22
CA GLU A 66 -26.84 11.04 -7.47
C GLU A 66 -25.85 11.18 -6.30
N ALA A 67 -25.72 12.38 -5.72
CA ALA A 67 -24.90 12.63 -4.54
C ALA A 67 -25.38 11.80 -3.33
N ALA A 68 -26.69 11.79 -3.06
CA ALA A 68 -27.28 10.97 -2.00
C ALA A 68 -27.04 9.48 -2.22
N LYS A 69 -27.15 8.99 -3.47
CA LYS A 69 -26.85 7.60 -3.82
C LYS A 69 -25.37 7.24 -3.61
N LYS A 70 -24.44 8.13 -3.99
CA LYS A 70 -22.99 7.97 -3.75
C LYS A 70 -22.68 7.87 -2.25
N MET A 71 -23.24 8.76 -1.43
CA MET A 71 -23.08 8.72 0.04
C MET A 71 -23.63 7.42 0.65
N ALA A 72 -24.80 6.95 0.19
CA ALA A 72 -25.39 5.69 0.66
C ALA A 72 -24.54 4.46 0.28
N GLU A 73 -23.97 4.44 -0.93
CA GLU A 73 -23.06 3.37 -1.37
C GLU A 73 -21.74 3.38 -0.58
N GLU A 74 -21.16 4.57 -0.33
CA GLU A 74 -19.96 4.70 0.49
C GLU A 74 -20.19 4.26 1.94
N ALA A 75 -21.32 4.67 2.55
CA ALA A 75 -21.71 4.22 3.88
C ALA A 75 -21.80 2.68 3.96
N LYS A 76 -22.41 2.04 2.96
CA LYS A 76 -22.48 0.56 2.86
C LYS A 76 -21.09 -0.09 2.75
N ARG A 77 -20.20 0.45 1.90
CA ARG A 77 -18.81 -0.03 1.78
C ARG A 77 -18.04 0.10 3.10
N ASN A 78 -18.23 1.20 3.83
CA ASN A 78 -17.60 1.43 5.13
C ASN A 78 -18.16 0.48 6.22
N GLU A 79 -19.44 0.14 6.18
CA GLU A 79 -20.04 -0.87 7.06
C GLU A 79 -19.52 -2.28 6.76
N GLU A 80 -19.44 -2.66 5.47
CA GLU A 80 -18.86 -3.94 5.04
C GLU A 80 -17.38 -4.05 5.44
N ARG A 81 -16.60 -2.98 5.29
CA ARG A 81 -15.21 -2.90 5.75
C ARG A 81 -15.09 -3.07 7.26
N ARG A 82 -15.94 -2.44 8.06
CA ARG A 82 -15.97 -2.62 9.52
C ARG A 82 -16.29 -4.06 9.92
N LYS A 83 -17.26 -4.70 9.27
CA LYS A 83 -17.60 -6.12 9.50
C LYS A 83 -16.44 -7.06 9.15
N ALA A 84 -15.73 -6.78 8.06
CA ALA A 84 -14.54 -7.54 7.69
C ALA A 84 -13.38 -7.37 8.70
N GLU A 85 -13.16 -6.15 9.20
CA GLU A 85 -12.15 -5.87 10.22
C GLU A 85 -12.47 -6.54 11.56
N GLU A 86 -13.74 -6.52 11.98
CA GLU A 86 -14.22 -7.20 13.19
C GLU A 86 -14.07 -8.73 13.08
N ALA A 87 -14.42 -9.31 11.92
CA ALA A 87 -14.20 -10.72 11.64
C ALA A 87 -12.70 -11.09 11.64
N SER A 88 -11.82 -10.23 11.11
CA SER A 88 -10.37 -10.42 11.15
C SER A 88 -9.85 -10.42 12.59
N LYS A 89 -10.25 -9.44 13.41
CA LYS A 89 -9.88 -9.35 14.82
C LYS A 89 -10.37 -10.55 15.63
N ALA A 90 -11.58 -11.05 15.35
CA ALA A 90 -12.09 -12.27 15.96
C ALA A 90 -11.27 -13.52 15.58
N ALA A 91 -10.87 -13.64 14.30
CA ALA A 91 -10.01 -14.72 13.83
C ALA A 91 -8.60 -14.67 14.44
N GLU A 92 -8.00 -13.48 14.54
CA GLU A 92 -6.71 -13.26 15.21
C GLU A 92 -6.77 -13.63 16.69
N ALA A 93 -7.80 -13.18 17.41
CA ALA A 93 -8.00 -13.53 18.82
C ALA A 93 -8.19 -15.05 19.04
N ALA A 94 -8.93 -15.72 18.15
CA ALA A 94 -9.09 -17.17 18.19
C ALA A 94 -7.76 -17.89 17.91
N SER A 95 -6.97 -17.40 16.95
CA SER A 95 -5.63 -17.92 16.63
C SER A 95 -4.66 -17.78 17.80
N MET A 96 -4.57 -16.60 18.41
CA MET A 96 -3.74 -16.36 19.61
C MET A 96 -4.15 -17.27 20.78
N LYS A 97 -5.45 -17.47 21.01
CA LYS A 97 -5.94 -18.39 22.04
C LYS A 97 -5.50 -19.84 21.78
N ALA A 98 -5.62 -20.31 20.54
CA ALA A 98 -5.17 -21.65 20.14
C ALA A 98 -3.65 -21.81 20.26
N GLU A 99 -2.86 -20.77 19.96
CA GLU A 99 -1.42 -20.79 20.15
C GLU A 99 -1.04 -20.83 21.65
N MET A 100 -1.71 -20.03 22.48
CA MET A 100 -1.52 -20.03 23.93
C MET A 100 -1.81 -21.41 24.54
N GLU A 101 -2.90 -22.06 24.10
CA GLU A 101 -3.26 -23.41 24.52
C GLU A 101 -2.21 -24.46 24.10
N ARG A 102 -1.69 -24.38 22.86
CA ARG A 102 -0.56 -25.21 22.41
C ARG A 102 0.69 -25.01 23.28
N ARG A 103 1.03 -23.76 23.62
CA ARG A 103 2.17 -23.43 24.51
C ARG A 103 1.98 -24.01 25.92
N LEU A 104 0.76 -23.94 26.48
CA LEU A 104 0.43 -24.51 27.78
C LEU A 104 0.53 -26.05 27.78
N ASN A 105 -0.01 -26.71 26.75
CA ASN A 105 0.08 -28.17 26.60
C ASN A 105 1.53 -28.65 26.43
N MET A 106 2.35 -27.93 25.65
CA MET A 106 3.80 -28.16 25.57
C MET A 106 4.49 -28.02 26.93
N ALA A 107 4.19 -26.97 27.69
CA ALA A 107 4.75 -26.76 29.03
C ALA A 107 4.37 -27.88 30.01
N ALA A 108 3.12 -28.37 29.95
CA ALA A 108 2.67 -29.51 30.76
C ALA A 108 3.43 -30.81 30.41
N LEU A 109 3.63 -31.10 29.12
CA LEU A 109 4.43 -32.25 28.66
C LEU A 109 5.89 -32.17 29.14
N ILE A 110 6.51 -30.98 29.09
CA ILE A 110 7.88 -30.77 29.59
C ILE A 110 7.95 -31.03 31.11
N ARG A 111 7.00 -30.52 31.90
CA ARG A 111 6.94 -30.78 33.35
C ARG A 111 6.81 -32.27 33.64
N ALA A 112 5.91 -32.98 32.96
CA ALA A 112 5.73 -34.42 33.14
C ALA A 112 7.00 -35.23 32.81
N GLN A 113 7.73 -34.85 31.76
CA GLN A 113 9.03 -35.47 31.41
C GLN A 113 10.11 -35.18 32.47
N LEU A 114 10.17 -33.96 33.01
CA LEU A 114 11.11 -33.58 34.07
C LEU A 114 10.80 -34.32 35.39
N GLU A 115 9.53 -34.40 35.79
CA GLU A 115 9.12 -35.19 36.96
C GLU A 115 9.47 -36.67 36.81
N LYS A 116 9.25 -37.27 35.62
CA LYS A 116 9.64 -38.65 35.34
C LYS A 116 11.15 -38.85 35.49
N ARG A 117 11.96 -37.96 34.91
CA ARG A 117 13.43 -37.99 35.05
C ARG A 117 13.89 -37.80 36.49
N ASN A 118 13.28 -36.89 37.25
CA ASN A 118 13.63 -36.69 38.65
C ASN A 118 13.35 -37.95 39.49
N LYS A 119 12.22 -38.64 39.24
CA LYS A 119 11.93 -39.95 39.86
C LYS A 119 12.94 -41.03 39.45
N GLU A 120 13.32 -41.09 38.18
CA GLU A 120 14.37 -42.03 37.70
C GLU A 120 15.74 -41.77 38.36
N ILE A 121 16.15 -40.51 38.51
CA ILE A 121 17.39 -40.11 39.21
C ILE A 121 17.35 -40.46 40.70
N GLN A 122 16.20 -40.26 41.35
CA GLN A 122 16.00 -40.58 42.77
C GLN A 122 16.12 -42.09 43.04
N VAL A 123 15.70 -42.94 42.10
CA VAL A 123 15.84 -44.41 42.19
C VAL A 123 17.28 -44.88 41.90
N GLN A 124 18.07 -44.12 41.14
CA GLN A 124 19.49 -44.43 40.87
C GLN A 124 20.47 -43.89 41.93
N SER A 125 19.99 -43.20 42.96
CA SER A 125 20.79 -42.75 44.09
C SER A 125 20.62 -43.73 45.25
N PRO A 126 21.46 -44.79 45.40
CA PRO A 126 21.43 -45.61 46.59
C PRO A 126 21.76 -44.74 47.80
N VAL A 127 20.82 -44.65 48.74
CA VAL A 127 21.10 -44.12 50.07
C VAL A 127 22.03 -45.12 50.75
N SER A 128 23.33 -44.89 50.61
CA SER A 128 24.35 -45.71 51.25
C SER A 128 24.36 -45.44 52.76
N GLU A 129 23.47 -46.11 53.47
CA GLU A 129 23.58 -46.24 54.93
C GLU A 129 24.94 -46.87 55.25
N GLY A 130 25.75 -46.17 56.06
CA GLY A 130 26.98 -46.73 56.63
C GLY A 130 28.21 -46.80 55.71
N SER A 131 28.84 -45.65 55.44
CA SER A 131 30.29 -45.62 55.17
C SER A 131 31.01 -45.02 56.38
N THR A 132 31.59 -45.89 57.20
CA THR A 132 32.35 -45.53 58.40
C THR A 132 33.59 -44.69 58.08
N VAL A 133 33.88 -43.79 59.02
CA VAL A 133 35.13 -43.03 59.21
C VAL A 133 36.39 -43.76 58.69
N VAL A 134 37.08 -43.15 57.71
CA VAL A 134 38.53 -43.32 57.53
C VAL A 134 39.17 -41.95 57.36
N ALA A 135 40.23 -41.70 58.13
CA ALA A 135 40.84 -40.39 58.24
C ALA A 135 41.72 -40.01 57.02
N GLY A 136 41.73 -38.71 56.71
CA GLY A 136 42.95 -38.04 56.25
C GLY A 136 43.13 -37.82 54.74
N LYS A 137 42.73 -36.64 54.27
CA LYS A 137 43.65 -35.71 53.59
C LYS A 137 43.11 -34.28 53.52
N LYS A 138 43.88 -33.33 54.05
CA LYS A 138 43.56 -31.89 54.02
C LYS A 138 43.54 -31.37 52.59
N ARG A 139 42.41 -30.82 52.12
CA ARG A 139 42.36 -29.83 51.03
C ARG A 139 41.43 -28.68 51.43
N LYS A 140 41.71 -27.49 50.89
CA LYS A 140 41.35 -26.18 51.47
C LYS A 140 39.85 -25.91 51.40
N ARG A 141 39.29 -25.31 52.46
CA ARG A 141 37.95 -24.71 52.43
C ARG A 141 38.01 -23.49 51.51
N VAL A 142 37.12 -23.40 50.53
CA VAL A 142 36.75 -22.14 49.87
C VAL A 142 35.37 -21.78 50.40
N THR A 143 35.33 -20.80 51.29
CA THR A 143 34.08 -20.24 51.83
C THR A 143 33.48 -19.36 50.74
N MET A 144 32.46 -19.82 50.03
CA MET A 144 31.65 -18.90 49.22
C MET A 144 30.68 -18.17 50.14
N VAL A 145 30.90 -16.87 50.28
CA VAL A 145 30.01 -15.96 50.99
C VAL A 145 28.75 -15.77 50.15
N VAL A 146 27.59 -16.04 50.73
CA VAL A 146 26.31 -15.62 50.17
C VAL A 146 26.18 -14.13 50.44
N VAL A 147 26.13 -13.32 49.38
CA VAL A 147 25.84 -11.88 49.46
C VAL A 147 24.37 -11.68 49.07
N PRO A 148 23.49 -11.28 49.99
CA PRO A 148 22.15 -10.83 49.64
C PRO A 148 22.16 -9.32 49.37
N SER A 149 21.92 -8.96 48.11
CA SER A 149 21.56 -7.62 47.65
C SER A 149 20.58 -7.84 46.48
N GLY A 150 19.40 -7.25 46.40
CA GLY A 150 18.91 -6.03 47.04
C GLY A 150 18.62 -5.02 45.93
N ASP A 151 17.34 -4.81 45.61
CA ASP A 151 16.89 -3.73 44.73
C ASP A 151 17.41 -2.37 45.24
N PRO A 152 17.72 -1.44 44.31
CA PRO A 152 16.76 -0.35 44.16
C PRO A 152 16.55 0.14 42.71
N GLU A 153 15.50 0.94 42.57
CA GLU A 153 15.10 1.72 41.39
C GLU A 153 16.11 2.82 40.99
N GLY A 154 16.08 3.23 39.72
CA GLY A 154 16.12 4.67 39.36
C GLY A 154 17.38 5.25 38.67
N GLY A 155 17.19 5.74 37.43
CA GLY A 155 18.09 6.66 36.70
C GLY A 155 19.32 6.00 36.03
N ASP A 156 19.86 6.49 34.90
CA ASP A 156 19.54 7.64 34.04
C ASP A 156 20.19 7.36 32.65
N PRO A 157 19.55 7.64 31.49
CA PRO A 157 20.15 7.34 30.18
C PRO A 157 20.89 8.54 29.58
N ASN A 158 22.14 8.35 29.17
CA ASN A 158 22.84 9.30 28.29
C ASN A 158 23.54 8.56 27.13
N PRO A 159 23.35 9.01 25.86
CA PRO A 159 24.11 8.51 24.73
C PRO A 159 25.45 9.26 24.63
N GLY A 160 26.55 8.51 24.44
CA GLY A 160 27.86 9.06 24.09
C GLY A 160 28.15 8.80 22.62
N ASP A 161 28.38 9.87 21.86
CA ASP A 161 29.09 9.83 20.59
C ASP A 161 30.50 9.27 20.78
N ASP A 162 31.01 8.60 19.75
CA ASP A 162 32.41 8.75 19.31
C ASP A 162 32.54 8.16 17.89
N ASP A 163 32.79 9.04 16.92
CA ASP A 163 33.23 8.68 15.57
C ASP A 163 34.69 8.21 15.60
N ASP A 164 35.05 7.18 14.84
CA ASP A 164 36.46 6.93 14.53
C ASP A 164 36.66 6.41 13.09
N TYR A 165 37.25 7.28 12.27
CA TYR A 165 37.56 7.07 10.85
C TYR A 165 38.97 6.47 10.72
N ILE A 166 39.10 5.21 10.27
CA ILE A 166 40.37 4.72 9.70
C ILE A 166 40.12 3.93 8.42
N GLU A 167 40.42 4.59 7.31
CA GLU A 167 40.63 4.05 5.98
C GLU A 167 42.12 3.72 5.79
N SER A 168 42.48 2.55 5.28
CA SER A 168 43.75 2.33 4.56
C SER A 168 43.82 0.95 3.88
N ASP A 169 44.13 0.97 2.58
CA ASP A 169 44.55 -0.18 1.80
C ASP A 169 45.93 -0.73 2.23
N THR A 170 46.17 -2.00 1.93
CA THR A 170 47.40 -2.45 1.24
C THR A 170 47.28 -3.91 0.81
N ASP A 171 47.33 -4.14 -0.50
CA ASP A 171 47.73 -5.43 -1.08
C ASP A 171 49.25 -5.58 -0.99
N ASP A 172 49.73 -6.82 -0.83
CA ASP A 172 51.00 -7.26 -1.43
C ASP A 172 51.04 -8.79 -1.52
N ASP A 173 51.51 -9.30 -2.67
CA ASP A 173 51.69 -10.73 -2.97
C ASP A 173 53.18 -11.09 -2.93
N GLU A 174 53.56 -12.25 -2.36
CA GLU A 174 54.69 -13.09 -2.83
C GLU A 174 54.66 -14.51 -2.19
N ASP A 175 54.90 -15.52 -3.04
CA ASP A 175 55.16 -16.97 -2.84
C ASP A 175 55.71 -17.45 -4.22
N PRO A 176 56.48 -18.57 -4.39
CA PRO A 176 56.88 -19.61 -3.45
C PRO A 176 58.42 -19.84 -3.46
N GLU A 177 59.05 -20.95 -3.02
CA GLU A 177 58.61 -22.21 -2.41
C GLU A 177 59.75 -22.74 -1.53
N VAL A 178 59.45 -23.27 -0.34
CA VAL A 178 60.14 -24.45 0.22
C VAL A 178 59.06 -25.33 0.85
N PRO A 179 58.79 -26.54 0.35
CA PRO A 179 57.79 -27.42 0.94
C PRO A 179 58.38 -28.12 2.18
N PRO A 180 57.81 -27.96 3.39
CA PRO A 180 58.21 -28.77 4.54
C PRO A 180 57.82 -30.23 4.31
N THR A 181 58.80 -31.13 4.44
CA THR A 181 58.72 -32.56 4.10
C THR A 181 57.92 -33.43 5.07
N SER A 182 56.89 -32.89 5.72
CA SER A 182 56.00 -33.67 6.60
C SER A 182 54.55 -33.15 6.53
N PRO A 183 53.54 -34.06 6.46
CA PRO A 183 52.15 -33.65 6.34
C PRO A 183 51.71 -32.90 7.61
N PRO A 184 51.19 -31.66 7.51
CA PRO A 184 50.76 -30.91 8.68
C PRO A 184 49.59 -31.62 9.36
N LYS A 185 49.70 -31.84 10.67
CA LYS A 185 48.59 -32.33 11.49
C LYS A 185 47.40 -31.39 11.31
N GLN A 186 46.23 -31.94 10.98
CA GLN A 186 45.03 -31.24 10.51
C GLN A 186 44.47 -30.20 11.52
N SER A 187 45.11 -29.03 11.63
CA SER A 187 44.59 -27.87 12.36
C SER A 187 43.57 -27.14 11.50
N ARG A 188 42.29 -27.51 11.65
CA ARG A 188 41.18 -26.75 11.08
C ARG A 188 41.25 -25.31 11.58
N CYS A 189 41.15 -24.32 10.69
CA CYS A 189 41.17 -22.93 11.13
C CYS A 189 39.88 -22.62 11.93
N SER A 190 39.96 -21.69 12.89
CA SER A 190 38.82 -21.31 13.76
C SER A 190 37.57 -20.91 12.96
N ARG A 191 37.74 -20.22 11.82
CA ARG A 191 36.63 -19.84 10.92
C ARG A 191 35.93 -21.02 10.25
N CYS A 192 36.62 -22.09 9.88
CA CYS A 192 36.00 -23.27 9.27
C CYS A 192 35.48 -24.28 10.33
N ILE A 193 36.02 -24.27 11.56
CA ILE A 193 35.41 -24.95 12.72
C ILE A 193 33.99 -24.42 12.99
N LEU A 194 33.81 -23.10 13.03
CA LEU A 194 32.53 -22.45 13.38
C LEU A 194 31.42 -22.61 12.34
N LYS A 195 31.73 -23.05 11.11
CA LYS A 195 30.76 -23.13 9.99
C LYS A 195 30.63 -24.53 9.36
N ALA A 196 31.11 -25.58 10.03
CA ALA A 196 31.06 -26.98 9.55
C ALA A 196 31.79 -27.29 8.22
N PHE A 197 32.71 -26.44 7.77
CA PHE A 197 33.53 -26.69 6.57
C PHE A 197 34.69 -27.65 6.87
N LYS A 198 35.08 -28.47 5.88
CA LYS A 198 36.35 -29.19 5.90
C LYS A 198 37.43 -28.36 5.22
N CYS A 199 38.68 -28.49 5.68
CA CYS A 199 39.85 -27.91 5.03
C CYS A 199 40.57 -29.01 4.25
N GLU A 200 40.69 -28.86 2.93
CA GLU A 200 41.30 -29.85 2.02
C GLU A 200 42.46 -29.20 1.25
N LEU A 201 43.58 -29.92 1.09
CA LEU A 201 44.77 -29.44 0.37
C LEU A 201 44.47 -29.35 -1.13
N VAL A 202 44.60 -28.15 -1.72
CA VAL A 202 44.41 -27.90 -3.16
C VAL A 202 45.42 -26.85 -3.61
N GLY A 203 45.93 -26.99 -4.83
CA GLY A 203 46.89 -26.06 -5.43
C GLY A 203 46.38 -24.61 -5.61
N PRO A 204 47.28 -23.68 -5.98
CA PRO A 204 46.98 -22.25 -6.03
C PRO A 204 45.86 -21.89 -7.02
N GLY A 205 45.10 -20.84 -6.71
CA GLY A 205 44.04 -20.30 -7.57
C GLY A 205 42.59 -20.43 -7.06
N SER A 206 42.35 -20.75 -5.78
CA SER A 206 40.99 -20.86 -5.23
C SER A 206 40.71 -19.96 -4.03
N ALA A 207 39.54 -19.31 -4.04
CA ALA A 207 39.08 -18.44 -2.96
C ALA A 207 38.96 -19.21 -1.63
N SER A 208 39.73 -18.77 -0.63
CA SER A 208 39.85 -19.40 0.68
C SER A 208 40.06 -18.34 1.77
N CYS A 209 39.62 -18.60 3.00
CA CYS A 209 39.79 -17.63 4.08
C CYS A 209 41.28 -17.47 4.47
N LYS A 210 41.70 -16.32 5.02
CA LYS A 210 43.12 -16.00 5.32
C LYS A 210 43.87 -17.14 6.06
N GLY A 211 43.23 -17.82 7.02
CA GLY A 211 43.83 -18.95 7.75
C GLY A 211 43.99 -20.26 6.95
N CYS A 212 43.22 -20.43 5.88
CA CYS A 212 43.31 -21.57 4.97
C CYS A 212 44.26 -21.28 3.80
N ARG A 213 44.27 -20.04 3.27
CA ARG A 213 45.27 -19.55 2.29
C ARG A 213 46.69 -19.77 2.83
N LYS A 214 46.97 -19.38 4.08
CA LYS A 214 48.27 -19.61 4.76
C LYS A 214 48.67 -21.08 4.93
N ALA A 215 47.72 -22.01 4.93
CA ALA A 215 47.98 -23.45 5.08
C ALA A 215 47.87 -24.21 3.75
N LYS A 216 47.80 -23.50 2.61
CA LYS A 216 47.60 -24.04 1.24
C LYS A 216 46.42 -25.04 1.16
N VAL A 217 45.33 -24.75 1.91
CA VAL A 217 44.06 -25.53 1.92
C VAL A 217 42.87 -24.68 1.50
N ARG A 218 41.87 -25.31 0.88
CA ARG A 218 40.55 -24.73 0.56
C ARG A 218 39.53 -25.18 1.60
N CYS A 219 38.55 -24.33 1.96
CA CYS A 219 37.40 -24.79 2.74
C CYS A 219 36.30 -25.29 1.80
N SER A 220 36.01 -26.59 1.83
CA SER A 220 34.88 -27.21 1.13
C SER A 220 33.66 -27.27 2.07
N LEU A 221 32.51 -26.85 1.54
CA LEU A 221 31.23 -26.96 2.20
C LEU A 221 30.85 -28.43 2.18
N VAL A 222 30.64 -29.05 3.35
CA VAL A 222 30.28 -30.46 3.43
C VAL A 222 28.76 -30.57 3.20
N PRO A 223 28.27 -31.17 2.10
CA PRO A 223 26.89 -31.61 2.04
C PRO A 223 26.68 -32.71 3.10
N ASP A 224 25.55 -32.67 3.81
CA ASP A 224 25.29 -33.45 5.04
C ASP A 224 25.11 -34.98 4.83
N ASP A 225 25.46 -35.50 3.65
CA ASP A 225 25.21 -36.87 3.21
C ASP A 225 26.32 -37.88 3.57
N TYR A 226 26.78 -37.92 4.84
CA TYR A 226 27.54 -39.09 5.32
C TYR A 226 27.13 -39.58 6.71
N PRO A 227 26.61 -40.82 6.84
CA PRO A 227 26.07 -41.32 8.10
C PRO A 227 27.18 -41.68 9.08
N ARG A 228 27.12 -41.10 10.29
CA ARG A 228 27.96 -41.55 11.41
C ARG A 228 27.58 -42.99 11.78
N ARG A 229 28.48 -43.94 11.55
CA ARG A 229 28.40 -45.31 12.09
C ARG A 229 28.53 -45.29 13.63
N SER A 230 27.43 -45.02 14.34
CA SER A 230 27.24 -45.43 15.73
C SER A 230 26.27 -46.60 15.79
N LYS A 231 26.69 -47.71 16.42
CA LYS A 231 25.89 -48.94 16.48
C LYS A 231 24.65 -48.72 17.37
N ARG A 232 23.48 -49.13 16.85
CA ARG A 232 22.23 -49.39 17.59
C ARG A 232 21.74 -48.30 18.56
N VAL A 233 20.98 -47.33 18.05
CA VAL A 233 19.57 -47.14 18.48
C VAL A 233 18.78 -46.68 17.25
N LYS A 234 17.68 -47.36 16.90
CA LYS A 234 16.66 -46.76 16.03
C LYS A 234 15.83 -45.82 16.89
N VAL A 235 16.20 -44.55 16.93
CA VAL A 235 15.26 -43.48 17.30
C VAL A 235 14.87 -42.79 16.01
N GLU A 236 13.64 -43.00 15.57
CA GLU A 236 13.02 -42.21 14.52
C GLU A 236 12.84 -40.79 15.08
N SER A 237 13.80 -39.91 14.79
CA SER A 237 13.77 -38.53 15.23
C SER A 237 12.85 -37.73 14.31
N PRO A 238 11.72 -37.18 14.80
CA PRO A 238 10.79 -36.39 13.98
C PRO A 238 11.35 -35.01 13.59
N VAL A 239 12.56 -34.66 14.04
CA VAL A 239 13.15 -33.32 13.89
C VAL A 239 13.71 -33.08 12.47
N ALA A 240 14.02 -34.14 11.72
CA ALA A 240 14.57 -34.03 10.37
C ALA A 240 13.52 -33.71 9.29
N SER A 241 12.25 -34.08 9.49
CA SER A 241 11.16 -33.73 8.56
C SER A 241 10.67 -32.29 8.75
N THR A 242 10.70 -31.78 9.99
CA THR A 242 10.22 -30.42 10.30
C THR A 242 11.07 -29.31 9.68
N SER A 243 12.40 -29.52 9.52
CA SER A 243 13.27 -28.49 8.94
C SER A 243 13.07 -28.30 7.43
N SER A 244 12.78 -29.36 6.68
CA SER A 244 12.46 -29.25 5.25
C SER A 244 11.13 -28.53 5.03
N GLN A 245 10.09 -28.88 5.81
CA GLN A 245 8.78 -28.22 5.71
C GLN A 245 8.89 -26.72 5.99
N VAL A 246 9.61 -26.30 7.05
CA VAL A 246 9.82 -24.87 7.35
C VAL A 246 10.49 -24.12 6.19
N ILE A 247 11.44 -24.75 5.48
CA ILE A 247 12.11 -24.13 4.32
C ILE A 247 11.15 -24.01 3.12
N ASP A 248 10.32 -25.01 2.86
CA ASP A 248 9.37 -25.00 1.75
C ASP A 248 8.15 -24.10 2.00
N ASP A 249 7.71 -23.99 3.27
CA ASP A 249 6.74 -22.99 3.73
C ASP A 249 7.31 -21.57 3.56
N LEU A 250 8.55 -21.32 3.97
CA LEU A 250 9.25 -20.04 3.75
C LEU A 250 9.34 -19.68 2.27
N ARG A 251 9.72 -20.63 1.41
CA ARG A 251 9.75 -20.42 -0.05
C ARG A 251 8.36 -20.09 -0.61
N THR A 252 7.32 -20.72 -0.10
CA THR A 252 5.94 -20.49 -0.54
C THR A 252 5.45 -19.10 -0.10
N ASN A 253 5.70 -18.71 1.15
CA ASN A 253 5.41 -17.37 1.65
C ASN A 253 6.19 -16.28 0.89
N VAL A 254 7.46 -16.50 0.54
CA VAL A 254 8.24 -15.57 -0.28
C VAL A 254 7.66 -15.43 -1.69
N ARG A 255 7.19 -16.52 -2.31
CA ARG A 255 6.49 -16.44 -3.61
C ARG A 255 5.19 -15.66 -3.50
N ASP A 256 4.36 -15.93 -2.50
CA ASP A 256 3.08 -15.25 -2.30
C ASP A 256 3.26 -13.75 -2.04
N LEU A 257 4.22 -13.38 -1.19
CA LEU A 257 4.62 -11.97 -0.97
C LEU A 257 5.06 -11.32 -2.29
N ASN A 258 5.88 -11.99 -3.10
CA ASN A 258 6.34 -11.44 -4.37
C ASN A 258 5.18 -11.27 -5.38
N THR A 259 4.21 -12.19 -5.40
CA THR A 259 2.98 -12.07 -6.20
C THR A 259 2.12 -10.88 -5.74
N ARG A 260 2.00 -10.67 -4.42
CA ARG A 260 1.27 -9.52 -3.85
C ARG A 260 1.96 -8.18 -4.12
N ILE A 261 3.29 -8.13 -4.08
CA ILE A 261 4.09 -6.95 -4.45
C ILE A 261 3.86 -6.60 -5.92
N ASN A 262 3.98 -7.59 -6.83
CA ASN A 262 3.72 -7.37 -8.25
C ASN A 262 2.30 -6.84 -8.52
N LEU A 263 1.28 -7.39 -7.84
CA LEU A 263 -0.10 -6.90 -7.95
C LEU A 263 -0.24 -5.44 -7.46
N GLN A 264 0.44 -5.09 -6.36
CA GLN A 264 0.46 -3.70 -5.85
C GLN A 264 1.18 -2.75 -6.81
N GLU A 265 2.28 -3.18 -7.45
CA GLU A 265 2.94 -2.40 -8.50
C GLU A 265 2.05 -2.19 -9.72
N GLU A 266 1.35 -3.21 -10.20
CA GLU A 266 0.41 -3.09 -11.32
C GLU A 266 -0.75 -2.13 -10.98
N MET A 267 -1.31 -2.23 -9.77
CA MET A 267 -2.31 -1.28 -9.28
C MET A 267 -1.78 0.15 -9.21
N LEU A 268 -0.56 0.37 -8.72
CA LEU A 268 0.08 1.68 -8.67
C LEU A 268 0.30 2.26 -10.07
N ARG A 269 0.79 1.45 -11.02
CA ARG A 269 0.95 1.85 -12.43
C ARG A 269 -0.39 2.24 -13.05
N TYR A 270 -1.45 1.47 -12.80
CA TYR A 270 -2.80 1.78 -13.27
C TYR A 270 -3.34 3.09 -12.68
N LEU A 271 -3.16 3.31 -11.36
CA LEU A 271 -3.58 4.54 -10.70
C LEU A 271 -2.83 5.77 -11.24
N ILE A 272 -1.52 5.69 -11.43
CA ILE A 272 -0.70 6.78 -12.02
C ILE A 272 -1.18 7.10 -13.44
N LEU A 273 -1.43 6.09 -14.28
CA LEU A 273 -1.97 6.31 -15.62
C LEU A 273 -3.38 6.91 -15.60
N ARG A 274 -4.22 6.54 -14.64
CA ARG A 274 -5.57 7.09 -14.49
C ARG A 274 -5.55 8.54 -14.00
N VAL A 275 -4.67 8.89 -13.07
CA VAL A 275 -4.48 10.28 -12.61
C VAL A 275 -4.02 11.16 -13.78
N ARG A 276 -3.00 10.73 -14.52
CA ARG A 276 -2.54 11.48 -15.71
C ARG A 276 -3.64 11.73 -16.75
N LYS A 277 -4.51 10.75 -17.00
CA LYS A 277 -5.65 10.94 -17.91
C LYS A 277 -6.70 11.92 -17.39
N LEU A 278 -6.85 12.05 -16.07
CA LEU A 278 -7.74 13.06 -15.48
C LEU A 278 -7.07 14.43 -15.51
N GLU A 279 -5.76 14.53 -15.28
CA GLU A 279 -4.98 15.77 -15.44
C GLU A 279 -4.92 16.25 -16.90
N GLU A 280 -4.98 15.32 -17.86
CA GLU A 280 -5.03 15.60 -19.30
C GLU A 280 -6.44 16.08 -19.72
N ALA A 281 -7.49 15.36 -19.33
CA ALA A 281 -8.88 15.78 -19.59
C ALA A 281 -9.22 17.12 -18.93
N ASN A 282 -8.82 17.34 -17.67
CA ASN A 282 -9.01 18.65 -17.01
C ASN A 282 -8.30 19.79 -17.74
N ARG A 283 -7.15 19.54 -18.40
CA ARG A 283 -6.46 20.56 -19.19
C ARG A 283 -7.19 20.83 -20.51
N GLU A 284 -7.71 19.80 -21.16
CA GLU A 284 -8.56 19.95 -22.35
C GLU A 284 -9.82 20.77 -22.02
N ASP A 285 -10.47 20.51 -20.87
CA ASP A 285 -11.60 21.30 -20.36
C ASP A 285 -11.20 22.78 -20.08
N GLU A 286 -10.05 23.03 -19.45
CA GLU A 286 -9.51 24.38 -19.18
C GLU A 286 -9.17 25.15 -20.48
N GLU A 287 -8.59 24.47 -21.49
CA GLU A 287 -8.26 25.07 -22.80
C GLU A 287 -9.53 25.39 -23.63
N GLU A 288 -10.59 24.57 -23.56
CA GLU A 288 -11.89 24.87 -24.19
C GLU A 288 -12.62 26.06 -23.53
N GLU A 289 -12.53 26.22 -22.20
CA GLU A 289 -13.11 27.39 -21.51
C GLU A 289 -12.42 28.70 -21.95
N GLU A 290 -11.08 28.75 -22.00
CA GLU A 290 -10.33 29.94 -22.45
C GLU A 290 -10.63 30.34 -23.91
N GLU A 291 -10.74 29.37 -24.84
CA GLU A 291 -11.08 29.67 -26.25
C GLU A 291 -12.52 30.22 -26.39
N SER A 292 -13.44 29.78 -25.51
CA SER A 292 -14.82 30.27 -25.49
C SER A 292 -14.96 31.73 -25.06
N GLU A 293 -14.14 32.19 -24.09
CA GLU A 293 -14.14 33.58 -23.64
C GLU A 293 -13.56 34.53 -24.70
N GLU A 294 -12.49 34.11 -25.39
CA GLU A 294 -11.84 34.85 -26.48
C GLU A 294 -12.78 35.13 -27.68
N ASP A 295 -13.70 34.22 -28.02
CA ASP A 295 -14.66 34.39 -29.12
C ASP A 295 -15.93 35.15 -28.69
N GLY A 296 -16.28 35.08 -27.39
CA GLY A 296 -17.35 35.87 -26.77
C GLY A 296 -17.06 37.38 -26.78
N VAL A 297 -15.82 37.77 -26.49
CA VAL A 297 -15.41 39.19 -26.46
C VAL A 297 -15.46 39.84 -27.85
N LYS A 298 -15.10 39.12 -28.92
CA LYS A 298 -15.02 39.68 -30.29
C LYS A 298 -16.40 40.03 -30.89
N ARG A 299 -17.49 39.38 -30.49
CA ARG A 299 -18.84 39.63 -31.07
C ARG A 299 -19.61 40.81 -30.47
N THR A 300 -19.15 41.39 -29.35
CA THR A 300 -19.87 42.49 -28.67
C THR A 300 -19.43 43.89 -29.12
N GLY A 301 -18.32 44.03 -29.85
CA GLY A 301 -17.75 45.32 -30.24
C GLY A 301 -18.47 46.09 -31.36
N ASP A 302 -19.08 45.40 -32.34
CA ASP A 302 -19.49 46.03 -33.62
C ASP A 302 -20.90 46.66 -33.65
N ARG A 303 -21.67 46.63 -32.56
CA ARG A 303 -23.09 47.06 -32.56
C ARG A 303 -23.35 48.54 -32.24
N LYS A 304 -22.35 49.42 -32.27
CA LYS A 304 -22.51 50.83 -31.87
C LYS A 304 -21.99 51.83 -32.90
N GLY A 305 -22.84 52.26 -33.85
CA GLY A 305 -22.52 53.47 -34.65
C GLY A 305 -23.08 53.66 -36.05
N LYS A 306 -24.34 53.28 -36.38
CA LYS A 306 -25.00 53.80 -37.60
C LYS A 306 -26.46 54.19 -37.35
N GLY A 307 -26.80 55.42 -37.75
CA GLY A 307 -28.13 56.02 -37.60
C GLY A 307 -28.27 56.82 -36.29
N ARG A 308 -28.89 58.00 -36.25
CA ARG A 308 -29.75 58.63 -37.28
C ARG A 308 -29.72 60.16 -37.11
N LYS A 309 -29.57 60.90 -38.22
CA LYS A 309 -29.92 62.33 -38.33
C LYS A 309 -31.21 62.41 -39.14
N GLU A 310 -32.28 62.90 -38.52
CA GLU A 310 -33.47 63.51 -39.13
C GLU A 310 -33.91 64.65 -38.20
#